data_AF-A0A392Q522-F1
#
_entry.id   AF-A0A392Q522-F1
#
_cell.length_a   1.000
_cell.length_b   1.000
_cell.length_c   1.000
_cell.angle_alpha   90.00
_cell.angle_beta   90.00
_cell.angle_gamma   90.00
#
_symmetry.space_group_name_H-M   'P 1'
#
loop_
_entity.id
_entity.type
_entity.pdbx_description
1 polymer ?
#
loop_
_entity_poly.entity_id
_entity_poly.type
_entity_poly.pdbx_seq_one_letter_code
_entity_poly.pdbx_strand_id
1 'polypeptide(L)' 'TSRQSVLSQIREGAAQLTAHRGSSQQAFALIIDGKSLAYALEDDMKNMFLDLAIRCASVICCRSSPKQKAL' A
#
# COMPACT_ATOMS: atom_id res chain seq x y z
N THR A 1 6.31 -1.07 13.58
CA THR A 1 6.28 -1.70 12.24
C THR A 1 7.66 -2.17 11.83
N SER A 2 7.79 -3.43 11.46
CA SER A 2 9.00 -4.03 10.86
C SER A 2 8.83 -4.19 9.35
N ARG A 3 9.93 -4.24 8.61
CA ARG A 3 9.94 -4.48 7.16
C ARG A 3 9.15 -5.72 6.74
N GLN A 4 9.37 -6.85 7.42
CA GLN A 4 8.68 -8.10 7.15
C GLN A 4 7.16 -7.99 7.35
N SER A 5 6.74 -7.22 8.36
CA SER A 5 5.31 -6.97 8.62
C SER A 5 4.68 -6.14 7.50
N VAL A 6 5.38 -5.12 6.97
CA VAL A 6 4.89 -4.32 5.83
C VAL A 6 4.74 -5.21 4.59
N LEU A 7 5.74 -6.04 4.29
CA LEU A 7 5.69 -6.95 3.14
C LEU A 7 4.52 -7.92 3.23
N SER A 8 4.28 -8.50 4.41
CA SER A 8 3.14 -9.40 4.63
C SER A 8 1.81 -8.69 4.38
N GLN A 9 1.65 -7.47 4.89
CA GLN A 9 0.42 -6.69 4.73
C GLN A 9 0.17 -6.26 3.27
N ILE A 10 1.20 -5.88 2.53
CA ILE A 10 1.08 -5.55 1.10
C ILE A 10 0.60 -6.78 0.32
N ARG A 11 1.19 -7.96 0.60
CA ARG A 11 0.79 -9.22 -0.06
C ARG A 11 -0.66 -9.59 0.24
N GLU A 12 -1.06 -9.44 1.51
CA GLU A 12 -2.43 -9.72 1.93
C GLU A 12 -3.44 -8.77 1.26
N GLY A 13 -3.15 -7.46 1.25
CA GLY A 13 -4.00 -6.48 0.57
C GLY A 13 -4.12 -6.74 -0.94
N ALA A 14 -3.02 -7.14 -1.59
CA ALA A 14 -3.04 -7.54 -3.00
C ALA A 14 -3.91 -8.78 -3.25
N ALA A 15 -3.86 -9.77 -2.36
CA ALA A 15 -4.71 -10.96 -2.44
C ALA A 15 -6.20 -10.61 -2.30
N GLN A 16 -6.54 -9.72 -1.36
CA GLN A 16 -7.91 -9.24 -1.15
C GLN A 16 -8.47 -8.58 -2.42
N LEU A 17 -7.68 -7.74 -3.11
CA LEU A 17 -8.08 -7.13 -4.38
C LEU A 17 -8.33 -8.16 -5.49
N THR A 18 -7.55 -9.25 -5.54
CA THR A 18 -7.74 -10.29 -6.57
C THR A 18 -8.99 -11.13 -6.32
N ALA A 19 -9.32 -11.42 -5.06
CA ALA A 19 -10.49 -12.22 -4.71
C ALA A 19 -11.82 -11.55 -5.05
N HIS A 20 -11.86 -10.21 -5.11
CA HIS A 20 -13.10 -9.45 -5.29
C HIS A 20 -13.31 -8.93 -6.72
N ARG A 21 -12.61 -9.48 -7.73
CA ARG A 21 -12.64 -9.05 -9.15
C ARG A 21 -13.97 -9.26 -9.92
N GLY A 22 -15.11 -9.45 -9.24
CA GLY A 22 -16.40 -9.75 -9.88
C GLY A 22 -17.64 -9.12 -9.25
N SER A 23 -17.53 -8.48 -8.09
CA SER A 23 -18.64 -7.72 -7.51
C SER A 23 -18.46 -6.24 -7.89
N SER A 24 -19.42 -5.70 -8.63
CA SER A 24 -19.31 -4.41 -9.33
C SER A 24 -19.20 -3.16 -8.44
N GLN A 25 -18.88 -3.25 -7.14
CA GLN A 25 -18.99 -2.11 -6.21
C GLN A 25 -18.01 -2.06 -5.02
N GLN A 26 -17.02 -2.94 -4.86
CA GLN A 26 -16.09 -2.81 -3.73
C GLN A 26 -14.88 -1.90 -4.03
N ALA A 27 -15.00 -0.66 -3.56
CA ALA A 27 -13.90 0.30 -3.51
C ALA A 27 -13.06 0.08 -2.25
N PHE A 28 -11.75 -0.10 -2.43
CA PHE A 28 -10.80 -0.21 -1.32
C PHE A 28 -10.11 1.11 -1.04
N ALA A 29 -9.78 1.37 0.21
CA ALA A 29 -8.91 2.47 0.63
C ALA A 29 -7.65 1.91 1.28
N LEU A 30 -6.49 2.47 0.97
CA LEU A 30 -5.21 2.10 1.56
C LEU A 30 -4.76 3.16 2.56
N ILE A 31 -4.49 2.79 3.79
CA ILE A 31 -3.91 3.69 4.81
C ILE A 31 -2.51 3.20 5.12
N ILE A 32 -1.52 4.08 5.00
CA ILE A 32 -0.11 3.75 5.28
C ILE A 32 0.55 4.88 6.07
N ASP A 33 1.27 4.54 7.14
CA ASP A 33 2.00 5.54 7.91
C ASP A 33 3.40 5.81 7.34
N GLY A 34 3.99 6.96 7.67
CA GLY A 34 5.29 7.38 7.14
C GLY A 34 6.41 6.37 7.41
N LYS A 35 6.40 5.68 8.56
CA LYS A 35 7.39 4.64 8.85
C LYS A 35 7.24 3.43 7.92
N SER A 36 6.01 2.98 7.67
CA SER A 36 5.74 1.85 6.78
C SER A 36 5.94 2.22 5.31
N LEU A 37 5.62 3.46 4.93
CA LEU A 37 5.84 4.01 3.61
C LEU A 37 7.33 4.00 3.23
N ALA A 38 8.23 4.26 4.19
CA ALA A 38 9.66 4.16 3.95
C ALA A 38 10.09 2.75 3.50
N TYR A 39 9.59 1.70 4.16
CA TYR A 39 9.84 0.31 3.76
C TYR A 39 9.15 -0.05 2.45
N ALA A 40 7.91 0.42 2.25
CA ALA A 40 7.12 0.12 1.05
C ALA A 40 7.70 0.72 -0.23
N LEU A 41 8.52 1.77 -0.12
CA LEU A 41 9.20 2.42 -1.25
C LEU A 41 10.62 1.87 -1.52
N GLU A 42 11.10 0.88 -0.76
CA GLU A 42 12.36 0.17 -1.07
C GLU A 42 12.24 -0.61 -2.39
N ASP A 43 13.33 -0.70 -3.16
CA ASP A 43 13.31 -1.16 -4.57
C ASP A 43 12.69 -2.55 -4.78
N ASP A 44 12.85 -3.48 -3.84
CA ASP A 44 12.31 -4.85 -3.92
C ASP A 44 10.84 -4.96 -3.49
N MET A 45 10.27 -3.90 -2.90
CA MET A 45 8.87 -3.84 -2.47
C MET A 45 8.04 -2.82 -3.25
N LYS A 46 8.69 -1.79 -3.82
CA LYS A 46 8.07 -0.62 -4.44
C LYS A 46 7.02 -0.97 -5.50
N ASN A 47 7.36 -1.84 -6.43
CA ASN A 47 6.42 -2.21 -7.51
C ASN A 47 5.16 -2.87 -6.96
N MET A 48 5.29 -3.78 -5.99
CA MET A 48 4.14 -4.44 -5.37
C MET A 48 3.26 -3.46 -4.58
N PHE A 49 3.87 -2.52 -3.86
CA PHE A 49 3.16 -1.46 -3.16
C PHE A 49 2.40 -0.54 -4.11
N LEU A 50 3.05 -0.07 -5.19
CA LEU A 50 2.43 0.80 -6.17
C LEU A 50 1.26 0.09 -6.88
N ASP A 51 1.44 -1.17 -7.27
CA ASP A 51 0.39 -1.98 -7.90
C ASP A 51 -0.82 -2.17 -6.97
N LEU A 52 -0.61 -2.31 -5.66
CA LEU A 52 -1.68 -2.33 -4.67
C LEU A 52 -2.37 -0.96 -4.59
N ALA A 53 -1.58 0.12 -4.46
CA ALA A 53 -2.07 1.48 -4.28
C ALA A 53 -2.94 1.98 -5.45
N ILE A 54 -2.53 1.73 -6.70
CA ILE A 54 -3.29 2.16 -7.90
C ILE A 54 -4.63 1.43 -8.07
N ARG A 55 -4.80 0.29 -7.41
CA ARG A 55 -6.05 -0.49 -7.42
C ARG A 55 -7.01 -0.09 -6.30
N CYS A 56 -6.54 0.68 -5.32
CA CYS A 56 -7.39 1.29 -4.31
C CYS A 56 -8.02 2.56 -4.87
N ALA A 57 -9.28 2.83 -4.49
CA ALA A 57 -9.98 4.05 -4.85
C ALA A 57 -9.42 5.28 -4.11
N SER A 58 -8.79 5.08 -2.97
CA SER A 58 -8.09 6.14 -2.23
C SER A 58 -6.87 5.60 -1.50
N VAL A 59 -5.87 6.47 -1.30
CA VAL A 59 -4.67 6.18 -0.52
C VAL A 59 -4.41 7.34 0.43
N ILE A 60 -4.26 7.03 1.72
CA ILE A 60 -4.00 8.01 2.78
C ILE A 60 -2.63 7.71 3.39
N CYS A 61 -1.67 8.59 3.13
CA CYS A 61 -0.36 8.55 3.76
C CYS A 61 -0.37 9.37 5.06
N CYS A 62 -0.43 8.73 6.22
CA CYS A 62 -0.47 9.41 7.52
C CYS A 62 0.93 9.55 8.14
N ARG A 63 1.19 10.61 8.91
CA ARG A 63 2.51 10.87 9.55
C ARG A 63 3.70 10.88 8.58
N SER A 64 3.49 11.23 7.32
CA SER A 64 4.53 11.37 6.30
C SER A 64 5.28 12.70 6.45
N SER A 65 6.62 12.63 6.42
CA SER A 65 7.49 13.82 6.50
C SER A 65 7.47 14.62 5.18
N PRO A 66 7.87 15.92 5.18
CA PRO A 66 7.98 16.71 3.94
C PRO A 66 8.83 16.02 2.88
N LYS A 67 9.97 15.42 3.27
CA LYS A 67 10.84 14.66 2.37
C LYS A 67 10.08 13.53 1.68
N GLN A 68 9.30 12.74 2.44
CA GLN A 68 8.57 11.60 1.89
C GLN A 68 7.41 12.00 0.96
N LYS A 69 6.89 13.22 1.08
CA LYS A 69 5.85 13.73 0.19
C LYS A 69 6.40 14.20 -1.16
N ALA A 70 7.72 14.41 -1.27
CA ALA A 70 8.40 14.85 -2.48
C ALA A 70 9.07 13.71 -3.27
N LEU A 71 8.99 12.48 -2.76
CA LEU A 71 9.54 11.27 -3.38
C LEU A 71 8.59 10.61 -4.39
#